data_AF-A0A8T6VIY1-F1
#
_entry.id   AF-A0A8T6VIY1-F1
#
_cell.length_a   1.000
_cell.length_b   1.000
_cell.length_c   1.000
_cell.angle_alpha   90.00
_cell.angle_beta   90.00
_cell.angle_gamma   90.00
#
_symmetry.space_group_name_H-M   'P 1'
#
loop_
_entity.id
_entity.type
_entity.pdbx_description
1 polymer ?
#
loop_
_entity_poly.entity_id
_entity_poly.type
_entity_poly.pdbx_seq_one_letter_code
_entity_poly.pdbx_strand_id
1 'polypeptide(L)'
;MKDPVCKMDIQSDEFIMELEGRRFYFCSKGCLEKFKRNPNKFAEEYIYDLIIVGGGPAGLTAAVYASILRMNTFLISEDIGGQAVDSSKIVNYMGFDFITGPELFQKFQDQLV
;
A
#
# COMPACT_ATOMS: atom_id res chain seq x y z
N MET A 1 11.85 13.99 10.81
CA MET A 1 11.71 13.84 9.34
C MET A 1 13.08 13.89 8.71
N LYS A 2 13.34 13.13 7.64
CA LYS A 2 14.69 12.99 7.07
C LYS A 2 14.80 13.66 5.70
N ASP A 3 15.94 14.27 5.45
CA ASP A 3 16.27 14.86 4.16
C ASP A 3 16.39 13.76 3.07
N PRO A 4 15.69 13.85 1.93
CA PRO A 4 15.71 12.82 0.90
C PRO A 4 17.08 12.65 0.23
N VAL A 5 17.91 13.70 0.22
CA VAL A 5 19.23 13.74 -0.41
C VAL A 5 20.32 13.15 0.49
N CYS A 6 20.38 13.57 1.77
CA CYS A 6 21.49 13.21 2.66
C CYS A 6 21.10 12.30 3.84
N LYS A 7 19.80 12.05 4.05
CA LYS A 7 19.24 11.23 5.13
C LYS A 7 19.48 11.75 6.55
N MET A 8 19.97 12.98 6.71
CA MET A 8 20.07 13.65 8.01
C MET A 8 18.68 14.04 8.53
N ASP A 9 18.56 14.14 9.85
CA ASP A 9 17.36 14.66 10.49
C ASP A 9 17.23 16.17 10.28
N ILE A 10 16.01 16.60 10.01
CA ILE A 10 15.67 18.00 9.72
C ILE A 10 15.30 18.68 11.02
N GLN A 11 15.95 19.80 11.31
CA GLN A 11 15.78 20.56 12.56
C GLN A 11 14.94 21.84 12.37
N SER A 12 14.76 22.30 11.13
CA SER A 12 13.96 23.48 10.79
C SER A 12 13.26 23.31 9.45
N ASP A 13 12.13 24.01 9.29
CA ASP A 13 11.29 23.97 8.10
C ASP A 13 11.62 25.11 7.11
N GLU A 14 12.87 25.60 7.12
CA GLU A 14 13.27 26.73 6.26
C GLU A 14 13.40 26.34 4.77
N PHE A 15 13.84 25.10 4.50
CA PHE A 15 14.10 24.64 3.14
C PHE A 15 13.04 23.62 2.73
N ILE A 16 12.05 24.09 1.98
CA ILE A 16 10.90 23.28 1.52
C ILE A 16 10.77 23.40 0.00
N MET A 17 10.33 22.31 -0.63
CA MET A 17 9.92 22.29 -2.02
C MET A 17 8.67 21.44 -2.19
N GLU A 18 7.76 21.85 -3.07
CA GLU A 18 6.61 21.03 -3.45
C GLU A 18 6.81 20.52 -4.88
N LEU A 19 6.66 19.20 -5.06
CA LEU A 19 6.78 18.52 -6.36
C LEU A 19 5.67 17.48 -6.43
N GLU A 20 4.84 17.52 -7.48
CA GLU A 20 3.72 16.58 -7.71
C GLU A 20 2.77 16.45 -6.51
N GLY A 21 2.51 17.55 -5.81
CA GLY A 21 1.65 17.59 -4.63
C GLY A 21 2.27 16.99 -3.36
N ARG A 22 3.54 16.58 -3.39
CA ARG A 22 4.31 16.15 -2.22
C ARG A 22 5.26 17.26 -1.77
N ARG A 23 5.29 17.53 -0.46
CA ARG A 23 6.24 18.46 0.16
C ARG A 23 7.49 17.71 0.61
N PHE A 24 8.63 18.15 0.09
CA PHE A 24 9.96 17.70 0.49
C PHE A 24 10.59 18.78 1.34
N TYR A 25 11.28 18.37 2.39
CA TYR A 25 12.04 19.31 3.22
C TYR A 25 13.48 18.84 3.35
N PHE A 26 14.35 19.81 3.60
CA PHE A 26 15.78 19.65 3.46
C PHE A 26 16.52 20.21 4.67
N CYS A 27 17.60 19.55 5.08
CA CYS A 27 18.41 19.98 6.20
C CYS A 27 19.25 21.24 5.90
N SER A 28 19.38 21.59 4.61
CA SER A 28 20.18 22.73 4.16
C SER A 28 19.80 23.18 2.75
N LYS A 29 20.11 24.45 2.41
CA LYS A 29 20.03 24.98 1.04
C LYS A 29 20.80 24.11 0.02
N GLY A 30 21.92 23.52 0.43
CA GLY A 30 22.72 22.66 -0.44
C GLY A 30 21.99 21.38 -0.86
N CYS A 31 21.21 20.77 0.05
CA CYS A 31 20.40 19.60 -0.27
C CYS A 31 19.20 19.97 -1.15
N LEU A 32 18.55 21.11 -0.89
CA LEU A 32 17.50 21.65 -1.76
C LEU A 32 18.00 21.85 -3.20
N GLU A 33 19.16 22.50 -3.39
CA GLU A 33 19.72 22.74 -4.73
C GLU A 33 20.15 21.44 -5.43
N LYS A 34 20.70 20.46 -4.68
CA LYS A 34 21.00 19.13 -5.24
C LYS A 34 19.74 18.41 -5.70
N PHE A 35 18.67 18.50 -4.92
CA PHE A 35 17.38 17.93 -5.26
C PHE A 35 16.80 18.57 -6.52
N LYS A 36 16.79 19.91 -6.62
CA LYS A 36 16.32 20.65 -7.82
C LYS A 36 17.03 20.24 -9.11
N ARG A 37 18.32 19.91 -9.04
CA ARG A 37 19.11 19.52 -10.23
C ARG A 37 18.72 18.15 -10.78
N ASN A 38 18.31 17.22 -9.92
CA ASN A 38 17.88 15.89 -10.34
C ASN A 38 16.88 15.30 -9.33
N PRO A 39 15.61 15.74 -9.37
CA PRO A 39 14.60 15.31 -8.40
C PRO A 39 14.35 13.81 -8.46
N ASN A 40 14.28 13.23 -9.66
CA ASN A 40 13.98 11.81 -9.89
C ASN A 40 14.99 10.85 -9.23
N LYS A 41 16.21 11.33 -8.93
CA LYS A 41 17.21 10.55 -8.19
C LYS A 41 16.85 10.38 -6.70
N PHE A 42 16.09 11.31 -6.14
CA PHE A 42 15.87 11.44 -4.69
C PHE A 42 14.39 11.32 -4.31
N ALA A 43 13.50 11.74 -5.19
CA ALA A 43 12.08 11.48 -5.12
C ALA A 43 11.86 10.05 -5.62
N GLU A 44 11.85 9.08 -4.70
CA GLU A 44 11.35 7.74 -5.02
C GLU A 44 9.87 7.87 -5.41
N GLU A 45 9.57 7.68 -6.69
CA GLU A 45 8.22 7.36 -7.13
C GLU A 45 7.92 5.94 -6.66
N TYR A 46 6.91 5.79 -5.79
CA TYR A 46 6.33 4.49 -5.51
C TYR A 46 5.51 4.08 -6.74
N ILE A 47 6.17 3.41 -7.68
CA ILE A 47 5.50 2.78 -8.81
C ILE A 47 5.00 1.41 -8.35
N TYR A 48 3.68 1.29 -8.24
CA TYR A 48 3.01 0.02 -8.04
C TYR A 48 2.68 -0.59 -9.40
N ASP A 49 2.91 -1.88 -9.55
CA ASP A 49 2.50 -2.64 -10.74
C ASP A 49 0.98 -2.84 -10.77
N LEU A 50 0.34 -2.85 -9.59
CA LEU A 50 -1.10 -3.05 -9.42
C LEU A 50 -1.61 -2.32 -8.18
N ILE A 51 -2.76 -1.66 -8.30
CA ILE A 51 -3.52 -1.13 -7.16
C ILE A 51 -4.86 -1.86 -7.10
N ILE A 52 -5.17 -2.45 -5.95
CA ILE A 52 -6.42 -3.17 -5.68
C ILE A 52 -7.26 -2.31 -4.74
N VAL A 53 -8.51 -2.04 -5.12
CA VAL A 53 -9.46 -1.29 -4.29
C VAL A 53 -10.58 -2.22 -3.85
N GLY A 54 -10.68 -2.43 -2.54
CA GLY A 54 -11.62 -3.33 -1.89
C GLY A 54 -10.96 -4.58 -1.31
N GLY A 55 -11.23 -4.85 -0.04
CA GLY A 55 -10.64 -5.92 0.77
C GLY A 55 -11.53 -7.15 0.90
N GLY A 56 -12.56 -7.29 0.06
CA GLY A 56 -13.40 -8.49 0.01
C GLY A 56 -12.75 -9.67 -0.69
N PRO A 57 -13.47 -10.80 -0.87
CA PRO A 57 -12.91 -12.02 -1.46
C PRO A 57 -12.27 -11.80 -2.83
N ALA A 58 -12.85 -10.94 -3.67
CA ALA A 58 -12.31 -10.61 -4.98
C ALA A 58 -10.94 -9.90 -4.89
N GLY A 59 -10.82 -8.88 -4.04
CA GLY A 59 -9.59 -8.12 -3.88
C GLY A 59 -8.49 -8.90 -3.18
N LEU A 60 -8.83 -9.68 -2.15
CA LEU A 60 -7.86 -10.54 -1.46
C LEU A 60 -7.35 -11.64 -2.39
N THR A 61 -8.23 -12.26 -3.19
CA THR A 61 -7.81 -13.25 -4.19
C THR A 61 -6.87 -12.60 -5.22
N ALA A 62 -7.20 -11.42 -5.72
CA ALA A 62 -6.30 -10.70 -6.63
C ALA A 62 -4.94 -10.40 -5.99
N ALA A 63 -4.91 -10.02 -4.71
CA ALA A 63 -3.67 -9.74 -3.98
C ALA A 63 -2.80 -10.99 -3.80
N VAL A 64 -3.39 -12.14 -3.50
CA VAL A 64 -2.66 -13.42 -3.43
C VAL A 64 -1.99 -13.73 -4.78
N TYR A 65 -2.72 -13.62 -5.89
CA TYR A 65 -2.15 -13.87 -7.21
C TYR A 65 -1.08 -12.85 -7.60
N ALA A 66 -1.28 -11.57 -7.28
CA ALA A 66 -0.28 -10.54 -7.53
C ALA A 66 1.01 -10.78 -6.73
N SER A 67 0.90 -11.27 -5.49
CA SER A 67 2.03 -11.68 -4.66
C SER A 67 2.81 -12.86 -5.25
N ILE A 68 2.10 -13.89 -5.76
CA ILE A 68 2.72 -15.04 -6.46
C ILE A 68 3.52 -14.57 -7.68
N LEU A 69 3.00 -13.57 -8.41
CA LEU A 69 3.67 -12.96 -9.56
C LEU A 69 4.78 -11.95 -9.16
N ARG A 70 5.03 -11.75 -7.86
CA ARG A 70 6.00 -10.80 -7.30
C ARG A 70 5.79 -9.36 -7.78
N MET A 71 4.54 -8.97 -7.98
CA MET A 71 4.17 -7.61 -8.35
C MET A 71 4.22 -6.69 -7.13
N ASN A 72 4.77 -5.48 -7.30
CA ASN A 72 4.67 -4.43 -6.29
C ASN A 72 3.22 -3.93 -6.21
N THR A 73 2.44 -4.50 -5.30
CA THR A 73 0.98 -4.34 -5.27
C THR A 73 0.54 -3.56 -4.04
N PHE A 74 -0.39 -2.62 -4.22
CA PHE A 74 -1.00 -1.87 -3.12
C PHE A 74 -2.49 -2.19 -3.01
N LEU A 75 -2.94 -2.74 -1.87
CA LEU A 75 -4.34 -2.99 -1.59
C LEU A 75 -4.88 -1.92 -0.63
N ILE A 76 -6.00 -1.31 -0.99
CA ILE A 76 -6.70 -0.31 -0.19
C ILE A 76 -8.12 -0.81 0.06
N SER A 77 -8.55 -0.80 1.32
CA SER A 77 -9.94 -1.07 1.68
C SER A 77 -10.33 -0.33 2.95
N GLU A 78 -11.63 -0.07 3.11
CA GLU A 78 -12.21 0.43 4.36
C GLU A 78 -12.23 -0.67 5.42
N ASP A 79 -12.65 -1.88 5.02
CA ASP A 79 -12.69 -3.09 5.82
C ASP A 79 -12.06 -4.26 5.06
N ILE A 80 -11.52 -5.25 5.79
CA ILE A 80 -11.04 -6.49 5.18
C ILE A 80 -12.14 -7.56 5.37
N GLY A 81 -12.53 -8.18 4.26
CA GLY A 81 -13.53 -9.25 4.19
C GLY A 81 -14.81 -8.87 3.44
N GLY A 82 -15.18 -7.59 3.39
CA GLY A 82 -16.36 -7.10 2.67
C GLY A 82 -17.66 -7.75 3.15
N GLN A 83 -18.68 -7.77 2.28
CA GLN A 83 -20.02 -8.29 2.61
C GLN A 83 -20.07 -9.78 2.98
N ALA A 84 -19.00 -10.54 2.70
CA ALA A 84 -18.97 -11.97 3.01
C ALA A 84 -18.86 -12.25 4.51
N VAL A 85 -18.29 -11.32 5.30
CA VAL A 85 -18.08 -11.49 6.75
C VAL A 85 -19.39 -11.57 7.53
N ASP A 86 -20.43 -10.86 7.08
CA ASP A 86 -21.71 -10.77 7.79
C ASP A 86 -22.62 -12.00 7.58
N SER A 87 -22.22 -12.94 6.72
CA SER A 87 -23.02 -14.11 6.43
C SER A 87 -22.90 -15.16 7.54
N SER A 88 -24.00 -15.42 8.23
CA SER A 88 -24.10 -16.46 9.26
C SER A 88 -24.04 -17.89 8.68
N LYS A 89 -24.28 -18.05 7.38
CA LYS A 89 -24.28 -19.36 6.69
C LYS A 89 -23.99 -19.22 5.20
N ILE A 90 -22.89 -19.82 4.76
CA ILE A 90 -22.52 -19.94 3.35
C ILE A 90 -22.50 -21.42 2.99
N VAL A 91 -23.27 -21.80 1.96
CA VAL A 91 -23.41 -23.18 1.47
C VAL A 91 -23.18 -23.32 -0.04
N ASN A 92 -22.90 -22.20 -0.70
CA ASN A 92 -22.71 -22.09 -2.14
C ASN A 92 -21.27 -21.70 -2.49
N TYR A 93 -20.32 -21.89 -1.58
CA TYR A 93 -18.91 -21.68 -1.83
C TYR A 93 -18.26 -23.03 -2.13
N MET A 94 -17.82 -23.22 -3.37
CA MET A 94 -17.23 -24.49 -3.82
C MET A 94 -16.06 -24.89 -2.91
N GLY A 95 -16.04 -26.15 -2.47
CA GLY A 95 -15.05 -26.68 -1.53
C GLY A 95 -15.49 -26.66 -0.06
N PHE A 96 -16.63 -26.04 0.28
CA PHE A 96 -17.23 -26.12 1.61
C PHE A 96 -18.70 -26.55 1.52
N ASP A 97 -19.05 -27.62 2.23
CA ASP A 97 -20.46 -28.00 2.42
C ASP A 97 -21.20 -26.97 3.30
N PHE A 98 -20.49 -26.38 4.26
CA PHE A 98 -20.93 -25.29 5.10
C PHE A 98 -19.71 -24.52 5.62
N ILE A 99 -19.77 -23.20 5.59
CA ILE A 99 -18.80 -22.31 6.26
C ILE A 99 -19.50 -21.01 6.67
N THR A 100 -19.05 -20.38 7.75
CA THR A 100 -19.51 -19.03 8.11
C THR A 100 -18.68 -17.96 7.41
N GLY A 101 -19.22 -16.75 7.26
CA GLY A 101 -18.51 -15.59 6.74
C GLY A 101 -17.17 -15.33 7.42
N PRO A 102 -17.12 -15.26 8.77
CA PRO A 102 -15.88 -15.04 9.50
C PRO A 102 -14.85 -16.17 9.33
N GLU A 103 -15.28 -17.44 9.28
CA GLU A 103 -14.37 -18.57 9.05
C GLU A 103 -13.78 -18.56 7.64
N LEU A 104 -14.60 -18.28 6.63
CA LEU A 104 -14.14 -18.16 5.25
C LEU A 104 -13.15 -17.01 5.12
N PHE A 105 -13.43 -15.90 5.81
CA PHE A 105 -12.56 -14.75 5.84
C PHE A 105 -11.20 -15.03 6.47
N GLN A 106 -11.18 -15.70 7.63
CA GLN A 106 -9.92 -16.10 8.28
C GLN A 106 -9.03 -16.91 7.33
N LYS A 107 -9.62 -17.83 6.56
CA LYS A 107 -8.88 -18.62 5.55
C LYS A 107 -8.25 -17.77 4.45
N PHE A 108 -8.88 -16.66 4.05
CA PHE A 108 -8.27 -15.73 3.08
C PHE A 108 -7.12 -14.95 3.69
N GLN A 109 -7.25 -14.52 4.95
CA GLN A 109 -6.14 -13.83 5.63
C GLN A 109 -4.92 -14.74 5.78
N ASP A 110 -5.12 -16.01 6.12
CA ASP A 110 -4.03 -16.98 6.26
C ASP A 110 -3.24 -17.20 4.95
N GLN A 111 -3.81 -16.87 3.79
CA GLN A 111 -3.14 -16.97 2.48
C GLN A 111 -2.32 -15.73 2.11
N LEU A 112 -2.51 -14.61 2.83
CA LEU A 112 -1.81 -13.35 2.57
C LEU A 112 -0.55 -13.18 3.43
N VAL A 113 -0.34 -14.03 4.45
CA VAL A 113 0.80 -13.99 5.39
C VAL A 113 1.95 -14.88 4.90
#